data_AF-A0A250KS08-F1
#
_entry.id   AF-A0A250KS08-F1
#
_cell.length_a   1.000
_cell.length_b   1.000
_cell.length_c   1.000
_cell.angle_alpha   90.00
_cell.angle_beta   90.00
_cell.angle_gamma   90.00
#
_symmetry.space_group_name_H-M   'P 1'
#
loop_
_entity.id
_entity.type
_entity.pdbx_description
1 polymer ?
#
loop_
_entity_poly.entity_id
_entity_poly.type
_entity_poly.pdbx_seq_one_letter_code
_entity_poly.pdbx_strand_id
1 'polypeptide(L)'
;MIVWPKPSPVIPKTMNTTIEYPNYSFRVIFVFLIGVGVILHVLQLPSILSKGASETAMSWAAWPHRFHFWVLEALVWLLVGTTLAASRLAPNLFVWWQRADPSQRAVALGAVLITVQVILGLGFWLTRDKGIDQLGWLRAAFWMGSGYRIPVFFATFQLWFASWLAFQCYRLDRGVFWFASALVFIYLGFDELFSVHEAVGGLLKGSGLVGDGERIVSVGSVKTYFWPLVFLPLLVIMSAWFFVTARRTVGTRALWQLVLAGLVFVTGAIGLETVEANGVARLGDEWLTTTLGQFVLLTEESLETLGVTIAVVVFAKHRWQRLAASPPRIASA
;
A
#
# COMPACT_ATOMS: atom_id res chain seq x y z
N MET A 1 -32.16 -18.43 59.88
CA MET A 1 -31.03 -18.20 58.95
C MET A 1 -31.19 -16.80 58.40
N ILE A 2 -30.41 -15.83 58.88
CA ILE A 2 -30.54 -14.42 58.49
C ILE A 2 -29.66 -14.20 57.26
N VAL A 3 -30.29 -14.04 56.10
CA VAL A 3 -29.60 -13.76 54.83
C VAL A 3 -29.36 -12.27 54.75
N TRP A 4 -28.10 -11.85 54.95
CA TRP A 4 -27.70 -10.45 54.75
C TRP A 4 -27.70 -10.11 53.26
N PRO A 5 -28.37 -9.03 52.84
CA PRO A 5 -28.35 -8.59 51.44
C PRO A 5 -26.91 -8.21 51.05
N LYS A 6 -26.41 -8.77 49.95
CA LYS A 6 -25.12 -8.38 49.36
C LYS A 6 -25.20 -6.88 49.01
N PRO A 7 -24.23 -6.06 49.49
CA PRO A 7 -24.20 -4.65 49.12
C PRO A 7 -24.09 -4.52 47.60
N SER A 8 -24.97 -3.70 47.03
CA SER A 8 -24.94 -3.38 45.61
C SER A 8 -23.56 -2.79 45.27
N PRO A 9 -22.91 -3.25 44.19
CA PRO A 9 -21.60 -2.72 43.80
C PRO A 9 -21.75 -1.22 43.55
N VAL A 10 -21.00 -0.42 44.32
CA VAL A 10 -20.87 1.02 44.10
C VAL A 10 -20.14 1.18 42.76
N ILE A 11 -20.90 1.43 41.69
CA ILE A 11 -20.33 1.76 40.39
C ILE A 11 -19.64 3.12 40.56
N PRO A 12 -18.30 3.20 40.42
CA PRO A 12 -17.60 4.48 40.53
C PRO A 12 -18.15 5.41 39.44
N LYS A 13 -18.64 6.58 39.83
CA LYS A 13 -18.92 7.67 38.88
C LYS A 13 -17.63 7.92 38.11
N THR A 14 -17.59 7.57 36.82
CA THR A 14 -16.47 7.89 35.96
C THR A 14 -16.37 9.41 35.88
N MET A 15 -15.35 9.98 36.52
CA MET A 15 -15.05 11.41 36.37
C MET A 15 -14.76 11.65 34.89
N ASN A 16 -15.65 12.37 34.22
CA ASN A 16 -15.41 12.93 32.89
C ASN A 16 -14.38 14.06 33.05
N THR A 17 -13.10 13.72 33.18
CA THR A 17 -12.03 14.67 32.92
C THR A 17 -11.92 14.80 31.40
N THR A 18 -12.66 15.77 30.85
CA THR A 18 -12.41 16.24 29.49
C THR A 18 -11.01 16.83 29.45
N ILE A 19 -10.03 16.01 29.04
CA ILE A 19 -8.68 16.48 28.74
C ILE A 19 -8.80 17.37 27.50
N GLU A 20 -8.78 18.68 27.71
CA GLU A 20 -8.69 19.65 26.61
C GLU A 20 -7.29 19.57 26.02
N TYR A 21 -7.16 18.88 24.88
CA TYR A 21 -5.92 18.93 24.11
C TYR A 21 -5.82 20.31 23.45
N PRO A 22 -4.73 21.08 23.69
CA PRO A 22 -4.58 22.41 23.12
C PRO A 22 -4.48 22.32 21.60
N ASN A 23 -5.54 22.75 20.92
CA ASN A 23 -5.72 22.67 19.46
C ASN A 23 -4.90 23.72 18.68
N TYR A 24 -3.89 24.33 19.31
CA TYR A 24 -3.20 25.52 18.82
C TYR A 24 -2.22 25.21 17.67
N SER A 25 -1.54 24.06 17.70
CA SER A 25 -0.47 23.75 16.75
C SER A 25 -0.97 23.57 15.30
N PHE A 26 -2.14 22.94 15.10
CA PHE A 26 -2.70 22.73 13.77
C PHE A 26 -3.17 24.01 13.09
N ARG A 27 -3.66 24.99 13.87
CA ARG A 27 -4.14 26.26 13.32
C ARG A 27 -2.99 27.10 12.76
N VAL A 28 -1.86 27.14 13.45
CA VAL A 28 -0.67 27.87 13.00
C VAL A 28 -0.10 27.24 11.72
N ILE A 29 -0.01 25.91 11.67
CA ILE A 29 0.48 25.19 10.47
C ILE A 29 -0.47 25.41 9.29
N PHE A 30 -1.79 25.35 9.50
CA PHE A 30 -2.78 25.59 8.45
C PHE A 30 -2.66 27.00 7.84
N VAL A 31 -2.55 28.04 8.67
CA VAL A 31 -2.39 29.43 8.21
C VAL A 31 -1.08 29.60 7.43
N PHE A 32 0.01 29.01 7.92
CA PHE A 32 1.30 29.03 7.22
C PHE A 32 1.21 28.39 5.83
N LEU A 33 0.60 27.20 5.73
CA LEU A 33 0.46 26.48 4.46
C LEU A 33 -0.43 27.22 3.45
N ILE A 34 -1.50 27.89 3.89
CA ILE A 34 -2.29 28.76 3.01
C ILE A 34 -1.40 29.89 2.46
N GLY A 35 -0.61 30.53 3.32
CA GLY A 35 0.32 31.59 2.90
C GLY A 35 1.28 31.11 1.81
N VAL A 36 1.87 29.93 1.98
CA VAL A 36 2.75 29.31 0.98
C VAL A 36 1.98 29.00 -0.32
N GLY A 37 0.76 28.44 -0.23
CA GLY A 37 -0.05 28.09 -1.39
C GLY A 37 -0.41 29.32 -2.24
N VAL A 38 -0.81 30.42 -1.58
CA VAL A 38 -1.09 31.70 -2.24
C VAL A 38 0.15 32.27 -2.91
N ILE A 39 1.32 32.23 -2.25
CA ILE A 39 2.59 32.69 -2.87
C ILE A 39 2.90 31.87 -4.12
N LEU A 40 2.79 30.53 -4.05
CA LEU A 40 3.03 29.65 -5.19
C LEU A 40 2.05 29.93 -6.35
N HIS A 41 0.76 30.14 -6.04
CA HIS A 41 -0.25 30.48 -7.05
C HIS A 41 0.04 31.83 -7.73
N VAL A 42 0.44 32.84 -6.95
CA VAL A 42 0.80 34.17 -7.47
C VAL A 42 2.04 34.10 -8.35
N LEU A 43 3.05 33.32 -7.97
CA LEU A 43 4.26 33.10 -8.78
C LEU A 43 3.96 32.44 -10.14
N GLN A 44 2.81 31.77 -10.28
CA GLN A 44 2.37 31.17 -11.54
C GLN A 44 1.55 32.12 -12.43
N LEU A 45 1.00 33.23 -11.92
CA LEU A 45 0.20 34.17 -12.71
C LEU A 45 0.91 34.69 -13.99
N PRO A 46 2.22 35.01 -13.99
CA PRO A 46 2.91 35.42 -15.21
C PRO A 46 2.86 34.36 -16.30
N SER A 47 2.81 33.07 -15.94
CA SER A 47 2.76 31.95 -16.89
C SER A 47 1.39 31.80 -17.59
N ILE A 48 0.34 32.32 -16.96
CA ILE A 48 -1.05 32.30 -17.45
C ILE A 48 -1.36 33.58 -18.24
N LEU A 49 -0.77 34.70 -17.83
CA LEU A 49 -1.05 36.03 -18.38
C LEU A 49 -0.11 36.45 -19.53
N SER A 50 0.88 35.64 -19.91
CA SER A 50 1.96 36.02 -20.85
C SER A 50 1.58 36.12 -22.33
N LYS A 51 0.38 36.61 -22.70
CA LYS A 51 0.17 37.10 -24.06
C LYS A 51 0.96 38.40 -24.23
N GLY A 52 2.19 38.30 -24.73
CA GLY A 52 3.05 39.45 -25.08
C GLY A 52 4.29 39.67 -24.21
N ALA A 53 4.68 38.72 -23.34
CA ALA A 53 5.89 38.83 -22.53
C ALA A 53 7.18 38.49 -23.34
N SER A 54 8.32 39.08 -22.98
CA SER A 54 9.62 38.84 -23.61
C SER A 54 10.06 37.37 -23.52
N GLU A 55 10.88 36.88 -24.46
CA GLU A 55 11.39 35.49 -24.48
C GLU A 55 12.05 35.05 -23.16
N THR A 56 12.68 35.98 -22.45
CA THR A 56 13.29 35.75 -21.12
C THR A 56 12.27 35.50 -20.01
N ALA A 57 11.07 36.08 -20.08
CA ALA A 57 9.97 35.78 -19.16
C ALA A 57 9.31 34.43 -19.50
N MET A 58 9.37 34.00 -20.77
CA MET A 58 8.85 32.70 -21.21
C MET A 58 9.73 31.52 -20.78
N SER A 59 11.04 31.68 -20.57
CA SER A 59 11.92 30.56 -20.18
C SER A 59 11.74 30.10 -18.72
N TRP A 60 11.51 31.03 -17.78
CA TRP A 60 11.18 30.70 -16.39
C TRP A 60 9.76 30.16 -16.25
N ALA A 61 8.87 30.65 -17.10
CA ALA A 61 7.58 30.07 -17.35
C ALA A 61 7.65 29.04 -18.48
N ALA A 62 8.71 28.27 -18.66
CA ALA A 62 8.70 27.13 -19.57
C ALA A 62 8.55 25.84 -18.78
N TRP A 63 8.13 24.79 -19.46
CA TRP A 63 8.36 23.43 -18.99
C TRP A 63 9.88 23.22 -18.81
N PRO A 64 10.37 22.56 -17.74
CA PRO A 64 9.64 21.82 -16.70
C PRO A 64 9.33 22.64 -15.43
N HIS A 65 9.77 23.90 -15.35
CA HIS A 65 9.59 24.71 -14.14
C HIS A 65 8.12 24.93 -13.79
N ARG A 66 7.25 25.17 -14.78
CA ARG A 66 5.79 25.27 -14.56
C ARG A 66 5.24 24.05 -13.83
N PHE A 67 5.58 22.86 -14.27
CA PHE A 67 5.03 21.63 -13.70
C PHE A 67 5.50 21.39 -12.27
N HIS A 68 6.77 21.66 -11.97
CA HIS A 68 7.25 21.58 -10.59
C HIS A 68 6.52 22.58 -9.67
N PHE A 69 6.24 23.79 -10.15
CA PHE A 69 5.42 24.76 -9.40
C PHE A 69 3.98 24.27 -9.20
N TRP A 70 3.35 23.70 -10.24
CA TRP A 70 2.00 23.11 -10.12
C TRP A 70 1.96 21.93 -9.14
N VAL A 71 2.99 21.09 -9.14
CA VAL A 71 3.11 19.96 -8.19
C VAL A 71 3.33 20.48 -6.76
N LEU A 72 4.26 21.42 -6.57
CA LEU A 72 4.48 22.06 -5.26
C LEU A 72 3.21 22.73 -4.74
N GLU A 73 2.50 23.45 -5.61
CA GLU A 73 1.25 24.10 -5.25
C GLU A 73 0.16 23.07 -4.90
N ALA A 74 -0.01 22.02 -5.71
CA ALA A 74 -0.95 20.94 -5.43
C ALA A 74 -0.62 20.23 -4.11
N LEU A 75 0.66 19.98 -3.83
CA LEU A 75 1.12 19.42 -2.56
C LEU A 75 0.82 20.37 -1.39
N VAL A 76 1.04 21.67 -1.55
CA VAL A 76 0.71 22.65 -0.50
C VAL A 76 -0.78 22.71 -0.26
N TRP A 77 -1.63 22.74 -1.30
CA TRP A 77 -3.08 22.69 -1.13
C TRP A 77 -3.56 21.37 -0.52
N LEU A 78 -2.93 20.24 -0.86
CA LEU A 78 -3.18 18.96 -0.22
C LEU A 78 -2.80 18.99 1.27
N LEU A 79 -1.67 19.62 1.62
CA LEU A 79 -1.24 19.82 3.01
C LEU A 79 -2.18 20.76 3.77
N VAL A 80 -2.66 21.84 3.14
CA VAL A 80 -3.70 22.73 3.70
C VAL A 80 -4.98 21.94 3.97
N GLY A 81 -5.45 21.16 2.98
CA GLY A 81 -6.66 20.35 3.12
C GLY A 81 -6.53 19.28 4.19
N THR A 82 -5.40 18.57 4.25
CA THR A 82 -5.12 17.55 5.25
C THR A 82 -4.93 18.13 6.65
N THR A 83 -4.29 19.30 6.81
CA THR A 83 -4.18 19.97 8.11
C THR A 83 -5.51 20.54 8.58
N LEU A 84 -6.35 21.05 7.68
CA LEU A 84 -7.72 21.45 8.00
C LEU A 84 -8.55 20.25 8.44
N ALA A 85 -8.52 19.18 7.64
CA ALA A 85 -9.19 17.93 7.94
C ALA A 85 -8.69 17.37 9.27
N ALA A 86 -7.37 17.32 9.51
CA ALA A 86 -6.80 16.91 10.80
C ALA A 86 -7.22 17.85 11.94
N SER A 87 -7.27 19.17 11.76
CA SER A 87 -7.70 20.08 12.85
C SER A 87 -9.17 19.88 13.24
N ARG A 88 -10.03 19.52 12.28
CA ARG A 88 -11.47 19.30 12.47
C ARG A 88 -11.78 17.87 12.88
N LEU A 89 -11.02 16.92 12.37
CA LEU A 89 -11.25 15.50 12.52
C LEU A 89 -10.34 14.89 13.57
N ALA A 90 -9.12 15.35 13.85
CA ALA A 90 -8.19 14.65 14.76
C ALA A 90 -8.69 14.48 16.20
N PRO A 91 -9.31 15.49 16.86
CA PRO A 91 -9.93 15.27 18.16
C PRO A 91 -11.03 14.20 18.06
N ASN A 92 -11.81 14.26 16.99
CA ASN A 92 -12.88 13.31 16.71
C ASN A 92 -12.35 11.94 16.27
N LEU A 93 -11.18 11.85 15.62
CA LEU A 93 -10.59 10.65 15.03
C LEU A 93 -9.90 9.85 16.12
N PHE A 94 -9.20 10.51 17.04
CA PHE A 94 -8.64 9.84 18.21
C PHE A 94 -9.74 9.32 19.13
N VAL A 95 -10.75 10.16 19.44
CA VAL A 95 -11.92 9.73 20.23
C VAL A 95 -12.70 8.63 19.50
N TRP A 96 -12.93 8.77 18.20
CA TRP A 96 -13.55 7.74 17.37
C TRP A 96 -12.72 6.47 17.40
N TRP A 97 -11.40 6.55 17.19
CA TRP A 97 -10.50 5.39 17.21
C TRP A 97 -10.58 4.65 18.54
N GLN A 98 -10.55 5.38 19.66
CA GLN A 98 -10.70 4.79 20.99
C GLN A 98 -12.04 4.07 21.17
N ARG A 99 -13.14 4.63 20.63
CA ARG A 99 -14.49 4.06 20.72
C ARG A 99 -14.80 3.01 19.64
N ALA A 100 -14.04 3.01 18.55
CA ALA A 100 -14.28 2.16 17.40
C ALA A 100 -14.03 0.70 17.77
N ASP A 101 -14.93 -0.17 17.32
CA ASP A 101 -14.76 -1.60 17.49
C ASP A 101 -13.59 -2.12 16.64
N PRO A 102 -13.05 -3.31 16.95
CA PRO A 102 -11.95 -3.92 16.20
C PRO A 102 -12.15 -4.00 14.67
N SER A 103 -13.39 -4.21 14.20
CA SER A 103 -13.69 -4.29 12.77
C SER A 103 -13.64 -2.91 12.12
N GLN A 104 -14.20 -1.89 12.78
CA GLN A 104 -14.17 -0.50 12.30
C GLN A 104 -12.73 0.01 12.15
N ARG A 105 -11.86 -0.26 13.13
CA ARG A 105 -10.43 0.09 13.05
C ARG A 105 -9.72 -0.58 11.87
N ALA A 106 -10.03 -1.85 11.61
CA ALA A 106 -9.43 -2.60 10.51
C ALA A 106 -9.90 -2.09 9.15
N VAL A 107 -11.19 -1.78 9.02
CA VAL A 107 -11.73 -1.18 7.79
C VAL A 107 -11.10 0.20 7.54
N ALA A 108 -10.98 1.05 8.56
CA ALA A 108 -10.34 2.35 8.40
C ALA A 108 -8.86 2.22 7.98
N LEU A 109 -8.12 1.28 8.58
CA LEU A 109 -6.75 0.98 8.16
C LEU A 109 -6.67 0.54 6.69
N GLY A 110 -7.56 -0.36 6.25
CA GLY A 110 -7.64 -0.77 4.85
C GLY A 110 -7.98 0.39 3.91
N ALA A 111 -8.90 1.27 4.30
CA ALA A 111 -9.27 2.44 3.51
C ALA A 111 -8.10 3.42 3.35
N VAL A 112 -7.28 3.61 4.39
CA VAL A 112 -6.05 4.42 4.31
C VAL A 112 -5.08 3.82 3.29
N LEU A 113 -4.82 2.51 3.35
CA LEU A 113 -3.92 1.83 2.41
C LEU A 113 -4.41 1.96 0.96
N ILE A 114 -5.70 1.73 0.71
CA ILE A 114 -6.31 1.92 -0.62
C ILE A 114 -6.19 3.37 -1.08
N THR A 115 -6.38 4.33 -0.19
CA THR A 115 -6.25 5.76 -0.54
C THR A 115 -4.83 6.08 -0.99
N VAL A 116 -3.82 5.59 -0.27
CA VAL A 116 -2.42 5.77 -0.66
C VAL A 116 -2.16 5.11 -2.01
N GLN A 117 -2.62 3.88 -2.21
CA GLN A 117 -2.50 3.17 -3.48
C GLN A 117 -3.12 3.94 -4.66
N VAL A 118 -4.33 4.50 -4.50
CA VAL A 118 -4.98 5.32 -5.52
C VAL A 118 -4.16 6.57 -5.84
N ILE A 119 -3.61 7.24 -4.82
CA ILE A 119 -2.74 8.41 -5.02
C ILE A 119 -1.48 8.03 -5.80
N LEU A 120 -0.85 6.90 -5.48
CA LEU A 120 0.34 6.41 -6.19
C LEU A 120 0.02 6.04 -7.64
N GLY A 121 -1.11 5.36 -7.88
CA GLY A 121 -1.57 5.02 -9.22
C GLY A 121 -1.88 6.26 -10.07
N LEU A 122 -2.51 7.28 -9.49
CA LEU A 122 -2.71 8.57 -10.15
C LEU A 122 -1.37 9.27 -10.45
N GLY A 123 -0.42 9.24 -9.51
CA GLY A 123 0.93 9.77 -9.72
C GLY A 123 1.66 9.09 -10.87
N PHE A 124 1.60 7.76 -10.95
CA PHE A 124 2.10 7.01 -12.09
C PHE A 124 1.41 7.43 -13.40
N TRP A 125 0.08 7.45 -13.43
CA TRP A 125 -0.67 7.74 -14.65
C TRP A 125 -0.40 9.15 -15.20
N LEU A 126 -0.33 10.15 -14.32
CA LEU A 126 -0.04 11.53 -14.68
C LEU A 126 1.40 11.74 -15.19
N THR A 127 2.31 10.82 -14.87
CA THR A 127 3.73 10.92 -15.25
C THR A 127 4.14 9.95 -16.36
N ARG A 128 3.28 9.01 -16.77
CA ARG A 128 3.64 7.91 -17.69
C ARG A 128 4.17 8.36 -19.05
N ASP A 129 3.60 9.42 -19.63
CA ASP A 129 3.88 9.87 -21.00
C ASP A 129 5.06 10.87 -21.06
N LYS A 130 5.82 10.97 -19.98
CA LYS A 130 6.88 11.94 -19.81
C LYS A 130 8.21 11.24 -19.58
N GLY A 131 9.22 11.63 -20.34
CA GLY A 131 10.59 11.16 -20.15
C GLY A 131 11.23 11.75 -18.89
N ILE A 132 12.38 11.19 -18.49
CA ILE A 132 13.22 11.75 -17.42
C ILE A 132 13.65 13.18 -17.77
N ASP A 133 13.90 13.48 -19.05
CA ASP A 133 14.27 14.83 -19.50
C ASP A 133 13.15 15.87 -19.26
N GLN A 134 11.89 15.41 -19.19
CA GLN A 134 10.73 16.27 -19.00
C GLN A 134 10.34 16.44 -17.53
N LEU A 135 10.47 15.41 -16.71
CA LEU A 135 9.96 15.38 -15.33
C LEU A 135 11.02 15.13 -14.27
N GLY A 136 12.26 14.89 -14.68
CA GLY A 136 13.40 14.60 -13.81
C GLY A 136 13.07 13.54 -12.78
N TRP A 137 13.28 13.91 -11.51
CA TRP A 137 13.08 13.03 -10.37
C TRP A 137 11.62 12.61 -10.18
N LEU A 138 10.62 13.38 -10.61
CA LEU A 138 9.21 13.00 -10.40
C LEU A 138 8.85 11.78 -11.24
N ARG A 139 9.30 11.75 -12.50
CA ARG A 139 9.15 10.56 -13.34
C ARG A 139 9.89 9.37 -12.75
N ALA A 140 11.12 9.60 -12.30
CA ALA A 140 11.92 8.55 -11.66
C ALA A 140 11.26 8.01 -10.38
N ALA A 141 10.55 8.85 -9.62
CA ALA A 141 9.94 8.47 -8.34
C ALA A 141 8.64 7.65 -8.48
N PHE A 142 7.88 7.86 -9.56
CA PHE A 142 6.55 7.24 -9.76
C PHE A 142 6.50 6.17 -10.85
N TRP A 143 7.57 5.92 -11.59
CA TRP A 143 7.60 4.86 -12.60
C TRP A 143 7.46 3.48 -11.93
N MET A 144 6.61 2.57 -12.40
CA MET A 144 6.35 1.30 -11.67
C MET A 144 7.32 0.16 -12.06
N GLY A 145 7.80 0.12 -13.31
CA GLY A 145 8.61 -1.02 -13.80
C GLY A 145 10.09 -1.04 -13.39
N SER A 146 10.47 -0.55 -12.20
CA SER A 146 11.80 -0.84 -11.64
C SER A 146 11.86 -0.65 -10.14
N GLY A 147 12.79 -1.36 -9.50
CA GLY A 147 13.08 -1.23 -8.08
C GLY A 147 13.48 0.18 -7.63
N TYR A 148 13.35 0.41 -6.32
CA TYR A 148 13.74 1.64 -5.58
C TYR A 148 12.92 2.90 -5.86
N ARG A 149 11.61 2.76 -5.96
CA ARG A 149 10.67 3.88 -6.21
C ARG A 149 9.57 3.95 -5.18
N ILE A 150 8.83 5.06 -5.16
CA ILE A 150 7.80 5.29 -4.14
C ILE A 150 6.74 4.16 -4.13
N PRO A 151 6.22 3.68 -5.28
CA PRO A 151 5.31 2.53 -5.30
C PRO A 151 5.92 1.27 -4.69
N VAL A 152 7.13 0.90 -5.11
CA VAL A 152 7.85 -0.29 -4.60
C VAL A 152 8.11 -0.19 -3.09
N PHE A 153 8.53 0.98 -2.59
CA PHE A 153 8.70 1.18 -1.15
C PHE A 153 7.38 1.05 -0.40
N PHE A 154 6.29 1.60 -0.93
CA PHE A 154 4.96 1.45 -0.33
C PHE A 154 4.54 -0.03 -0.28
N ALA A 155 4.65 -0.76 -1.40
CA ALA A 155 4.33 -2.18 -1.46
C ALA A 155 5.19 -2.99 -0.46
N THR A 156 6.51 -2.76 -0.45
CA THR A 156 7.47 -3.35 0.50
C THR A 156 7.07 -3.10 1.96
N PHE A 157 6.83 -1.85 2.34
CA PHE A 157 6.43 -1.51 3.70
C PHE A 157 5.07 -2.09 4.07
N GLN A 158 4.14 -2.17 3.12
CA GLN A 158 2.84 -2.78 3.33
C GLN A 158 2.96 -4.29 3.59
N LEU A 159 3.80 -4.99 2.83
CA LEU A 159 4.14 -6.40 3.03
C LEU A 159 4.78 -6.63 4.40
N TRP A 160 5.78 -5.84 4.78
CA TRP A 160 6.39 -5.94 6.12
C TRP A 160 5.44 -5.58 7.25
N PHE A 161 4.52 -4.65 7.03
CA PHE A 161 3.47 -4.34 7.98
C PHE A 161 2.47 -5.51 8.15
N ALA A 162 2.10 -6.17 7.05
CA ALA A 162 1.32 -7.41 7.09
C ALA A 162 2.07 -8.52 7.86
N SER A 163 3.38 -8.66 7.63
CA SER A 163 4.25 -9.59 8.36
C SER A 163 4.24 -9.31 9.86
N TRP A 164 4.43 -8.04 10.25
CA TRP A 164 4.41 -7.61 11.64
C TRP A 164 3.06 -7.92 12.31
N LEU A 165 1.94 -7.61 11.65
CA LEU A 165 0.60 -7.92 12.17
C LEU A 165 0.38 -9.42 12.33
N ALA A 166 0.77 -10.23 11.34
CA ALA A 166 0.71 -11.69 11.43
C ALA A 166 1.54 -12.21 12.60
N PHE A 167 2.74 -11.67 12.82
CA PHE A 167 3.57 -12.03 13.98
C PHE A 167 2.93 -11.61 15.31
N GLN A 168 2.24 -10.46 15.37
CA GLN A 168 1.46 -10.09 16.57
C GLN A 168 0.32 -11.09 16.82
N CYS A 169 -0.38 -11.57 15.79
CA CYS A 169 -1.38 -12.63 15.93
C CYS A 169 -0.75 -13.93 16.43
N TYR A 170 0.44 -14.29 15.94
CA TYR A 170 1.19 -15.44 16.45
C TYR A 170 1.50 -15.31 17.94
N ARG A 171 1.92 -14.12 18.41
CA ARG A 171 2.18 -13.90 19.85
C ARG A 171 0.95 -14.10 20.74
N LEU A 172 -0.24 -13.85 20.20
CA LEU A 172 -1.51 -13.99 20.92
C LEU A 172 -2.05 -15.42 20.91
N ASP A 173 -1.93 -16.13 19.79
CA ASP A 173 -2.61 -17.43 19.59
C ASP A 173 -1.67 -18.63 19.46
N ARG A 174 -0.38 -18.38 19.19
CA ARG A 174 0.65 -19.40 18.91
C ARG A 174 0.31 -20.36 17.75
N GLY A 175 -0.63 -19.99 16.89
CA GLY A 175 -0.97 -20.75 15.68
C GLY A 175 0.14 -20.70 14.63
N VAL A 176 0.55 -21.86 14.10
CA VAL A 176 1.61 -21.98 13.07
C VAL A 176 1.29 -21.17 11.81
N PHE A 177 0.01 -21.09 11.42
CA PHE A 177 -0.46 -20.28 10.30
C PHE A 177 -0.01 -18.80 10.41
N TRP A 178 -0.08 -18.21 11.60
CA TRP A 178 0.30 -16.81 11.82
C TRP A 178 1.81 -16.59 11.66
N PHE A 179 2.61 -17.50 12.21
CA PHE A 179 4.07 -17.42 12.08
C PHE A 179 4.51 -17.61 10.64
N ALA A 180 3.96 -18.62 9.96
CA ALA A 180 4.25 -18.86 8.55
C ALA A 180 3.81 -17.68 7.67
N SER A 181 2.65 -17.08 7.92
CA SER A 181 2.21 -15.87 7.22
C SER A 181 3.23 -14.74 7.38
N ALA A 182 3.74 -14.53 8.61
CA ALA A 182 4.77 -13.52 8.85
C ALA A 182 6.04 -13.77 8.03
N LEU A 183 6.49 -15.03 7.92
CA LEU A 183 7.64 -15.42 7.11
C LEU A 183 7.42 -15.26 5.61
N VAL A 184 6.21 -15.53 5.11
CA VAL A 184 5.88 -15.30 3.70
C VAL A 184 5.88 -13.81 3.38
N PHE A 185 5.22 -12.99 4.21
CA PHE A 185 5.15 -11.55 3.96
C PHE A 185 6.50 -10.83 4.09
N ILE A 186 7.41 -11.30 4.96
CA ILE A 186 8.77 -10.75 5.01
C ILE A 186 9.56 -11.13 3.77
N TYR A 187 9.44 -12.38 3.29
CA TYR A 187 10.05 -12.82 2.03
C TYR A 187 9.52 -12.00 0.85
N LEU A 188 8.20 -11.88 0.70
CA LEU A 188 7.58 -11.09 -0.36
C LEU A 188 8.03 -9.62 -0.32
N GLY A 189 8.16 -9.02 0.88
CA GLY A 189 8.69 -7.65 0.98
C GLY A 189 10.14 -7.52 0.53
N PHE A 190 10.97 -8.55 0.71
CA PHE A 190 12.32 -8.56 0.13
C PHE A 190 12.31 -8.82 -1.37
N ASP A 191 11.43 -9.70 -1.83
CA ASP A 191 11.24 -9.99 -3.24
C ASP A 191 10.82 -8.72 -4.01
N GLU A 192 9.85 -7.98 -3.50
CA GLU A 192 9.42 -6.69 -4.05
C GLU A 192 10.58 -5.66 -4.13
N LEU A 193 11.40 -5.58 -3.09
CA LEU A 193 12.48 -4.60 -3.04
C LEU A 193 13.67 -4.96 -3.96
N PHE A 194 13.94 -6.26 -4.13
CA PHE A 194 15.15 -6.77 -4.78
C PHE A 194 14.90 -7.57 -6.06
N SER A 195 13.64 -7.73 -6.47
CA SER A 195 13.21 -8.55 -7.60
C SER A 195 13.83 -9.95 -7.56
N VAL A 196 13.72 -10.64 -6.41
CA VAL A 196 14.39 -11.95 -6.20
C VAL A 196 13.87 -12.97 -7.21
N HIS A 197 12.57 -12.98 -7.49
CA HIS A 197 11.97 -13.88 -8.46
C HIS A 197 12.53 -13.65 -9.87
N GLU A 198 12.75 -12.40 -10.30
CA GLU A 198 13.40 -12.08 -11.57
C GLU A 198 14.84 -12.61 -11.60
N ALA A 199 15.60 -12.40 -10.52
CA ALA A 199 16.98 -12.87 -10.42
C ALA A 199 17.06 -14.40 -10.54
N VAL A 200 16.15 -15.13 -9.87
CA VAL A 200 16.03 -16.59 -9.98
C VAL A 200 15.65 -17.01 -11.40
N GLY A 201 14.70 -16.30 -12.04
CA GLY A 201 14.35 -16.51 -13.44
C GLY A 201 15.55 -16.32 -14.38
N GLY A 202 16.38 -15.32 -14.12
CA GLY A 202 17.64 -15.06 -14.84
C GLY A 202 18.66 -16.19 -14.70
N LEU A 203 18.77 -16.80 -13.51
CA LEU A 203 19.64 -17.97 -13.29
C LEU A 203 19.15 -19.18 -14.08
N LEU A 204 17.83 -19.43 -14.11
CA LEU A 204 17.26 -20.54 -14.88
C LEU A 204 17.49 -20.35 -16.38
N LYS A 205 17.31 -19.12 -16.88
CA LYS A 205 17.65 -18.74 -18.25
C LYS A 205 19.12 -19.04 -18.58
N GLY A 206 20.05 -18.67 -17.70
CA GLY A 206 21.49 -18.88 -17.91
C GLY A 206 21.97 -20.32 -17.80
N SER A 207 21.15 -21.23 -17.24
CA SER A 207 21.53 -22.63 -17.02
C SER A 207 21.60 -23.49 -18.29
N GLY A 208 21.03 -23.02 -19.41
CA GLY A 208 20.91 -23.80 -20.65
C GLY A 208 19.91 -24.96 -20.58
N LEU A 209 19.25 -25.17 -19.43
CA LEU A 209 18.28 -26.26 -19.25
C LEU A 209 16.94 -25.98 -19.94
N VAL A 210 16.57 -24.71 -20.13
CA VAL A 210 15.20 -24.31 -20.50
C VAL A 210 15.13 -23.20 -21.56
N GLY A 211 16.25 -22.62 -22.02
CA GLY A 211 16.15 -21.47 -22.94
C GLY A 211 17.33 -21.22 -23.87
N ASP A 212 17.00 -20.63 -25.03
CA ASP A 212 17.91 -20.20 -26.10
C ASP A 212 18.46 -18.78 -25.88
N GLY A 213 18.37 -18.26 -24.65
CA GLY A 213 18.80 -16.89 -24.30
C GLY A 213 17.70 -15.81 -24.38
N GLU A 214 16.44 -16.15 -24.64
CA GLU A 214 15.31 -15.21 -24.55
C GLU A 214 14.92 -14.91 -23.08
N ARG A 215 14.21 -13.80 -22.82
CA ARG A 215 13.68 -13.46 -21.47
C ARG A 215 12.39 -14.21 -21.12
N ILE A 216 11.78 -14.85 -22.10
CA ILE A 216 10.43 -15.38 -22.06
C ILE A 216 10.48 -16.84 -22.51
N VAL A 217 9.68 -17.70 -21.88
CA VAL A 217 9.51 -19.12 -22.23
C VAL A 217 8.12 -19.35 -22.83
N SER A 218 8.02 -20.28 -23.76
CA SER A 218 6.76 -20.66 -24.40
C SER A 218 6.19 -21.90 -23.75
N VAL A 219 4.98 -21.81 -23.21
CA VAL A 219 4.21 -22.95 -22.69
C VAL A 219 2.98 -23.10 -23.59
N GLY A 220 3.11 -23.89 -24.65
CA GLY A 220 2.11 -23.96 -25.71
C GLY A 220 2.01 -22.64 -26.47
N SER A 221 0.80 -22.06 -26.54
CA SER A 221 0.55 -20.75 -27.17
C SER A 221 0.77 -19.56 -26.23
N VAL A 222 1.03 -19.81 -24.94
CA VAL A 222 1.18 -18.77 -23.93
C VAL A 222 2.66 -18.50 -23.68
N LYS A 223 3.04 -17.22 -23.72
CA LYS A 223 4.36 -16.74 -23.32
C LYS A 223 4.34 -16.33 -21.85
N THR A 224 5.38 -16.67 -21.09
CA THR A 224 5.52 -16.31 -19.67
C THR A 224 6.99 -16.08 -19.32
N TYR A 225 7.28 -15.39 -18.23
CA TYR A 225 8.66 -15.26 -17.73
C TYR A 225 9.19 -16.60 -17.19
N PHE A 226 10.48 -16.68 -16.87
CA PHE A 226 11.08 -17.94 -16.38
C PHE A 226 10.77 -18.22 -14.91
N TRP A 227 10.63 -17.19 -14.10
CA TRP A 227 10.44 -17.33 -12.65
C TRP A 227 9.18 -18.12 -12.25
N PRO A 228 8.02 -18.05 -12.95
CA PRO A 228 6.84 -18.83 -12.61
C PRO A 228 7.09 -20.34 -12.69
N LEU A 229 8.03 -20.82 -13.53
CA LEU A 229 8.37 -22.24 -13.59
C LEU A 229 8.92 -22.77 -12.26
N VAL A 230 9.58 -21.91 -11.49
CA VAL A 230 10.14 -22.25 -10.17
C VAL A 230 9.13 -21.99 -9.06
N PHE A 231 8.48 -20.84 -9.08
CA PHE A 231 7.66 -20.40 -7.96
C PHE A 231 6.21 -20.90 -8.02
N LEU A 232 5.64 -21.21 -9.19
CA LEU A 232 4.25 -21.69 -9.29
C LEU A 232 4.04 -23.04 -8.57
N PRO A 233 4.90 -24.07 -8.71
CA PRO A 233 4.76 -25.30 -7.95
C PRO A 233 4.85 -25.06 -6.42
N LEU A 234 5.78 -24.21 -6.00
CA LEU A 234 5.94 -23.82 -4.58
C LEU A 234 4.68 -23.12 -4.07
N LEU A 235 4.15 -22.15 -4.84
CA LEU A 235 2.93 -21.43 -4.54
C LEU A 235 1.74 -22.37 -4.36
N VAL A 236 1.56 -23.36 -5.23
CA VAL A 236 0.45 -24.33 -5.15
C VAL A 236 0.57 -25.19 -3.88
N ILE A 237 1.75 -25.75 -3.61
CA ILE A 237 1.99 -26.59 -2.42
C ILE A 237 1.81 -25.76 -1.14
N MET A 238 2.40 -24.57 -1.10
CA MET A 238 2.28 -23.67 0.05
C MET A 238 0.83 -23.24 0.25
N SER A 239 0.10 -22.87 -0.81
CA SER A 239 -1.30 -22.44 -0.70
C SER A 239 -2.21 -23.53 -0.16
N ALA A 240 -2.04 -24.78 -0.61
CA ALA A 240 -2.77 -25.92 -0.06
C ALA A 240 -2.48 -26.14 1.43
N TRP A 241 -1.21 -26.08 1.82
CA TRP A 241 -0.81 -26.18 3.23
C TRP A 241 -1.33 -25.01 4.08
N PHE A 242 -1.24 -23.78 3.56
CA PHE A 242 -1.77 -22.57 4.20
C PHE A 242 -3.28 -22.66 4.39
N PHE A 243 -4.04 -23.16 3.41
CA PHE A 243 -5.48 -23.35 3.53
C PHE A 243 -5.84 -24.32 4.67
N VAL A 244 -5.13 -25.46 4.76
CA VAL A 244 -5.35 -26.47 5.79
C VAL A 244 -4.98 -25.99 7.19
N THR A 245 -3.95 -25.15 7.33
CA THR A 245 -3.55 -24.58 8.62
C THR A 245 -4.43 -23.39 9.01
N ALA A 246 -4.79 -22.53 8.05
CA ALA A 246 -5.69 -21.39 8.24
C ALA A 246 -7.08 -21.85 8.70
N ARG A 247 -7.69 -22.85 8.06
CA ARG A 247 -9.02 -23.34 8.44
C ARG A 247 -9.11 -23.82 9.90
N ARG A 248 -7.98 -24.22 10.51
CA ARG A 248 -7.88 -24.65 11.91
C ARG A 248 -7.60 -23.48 12.87
N THR A 249 -7.11 -22.36 12.35
CA THR A 249 -6.63 -21.22 13.14
C THR A 249 -7.61 -20.04 13.13
N VAL A 250 -8.28 -19.80 11.99
CA VAL A 250 -9.18 -18.66 11.79
C VAL A 250 -10.61 -19.11 11.53
N GLY A 251 -11.58 -18.24 11.82
CA GLY A 251 -12.99 -18.49 11.47
C GLY A 251 -13.25 -18.45 9.96
N THR A 252 -14.32 -19.11 9.51
CA THR A 252 -14.69 -19.29 8.10
C THR A 252 -14.69 -17.99 7.29
N ARG A 253 -15.22 -16.89 7.86
CA ARG A 253 -15.22 -15.58 7.18
C ARG A 253 -13.81 -15.05 6.92
N ALA A 254 -12.93 -15.13 7.91
CA ALA A 254 -11.54 -14.67 7.78
C ALA A 254 -10.76 -15.56 6.79
N LEU A 255 -11.00 -16.87 6.82
CA LEU A 255 -10.43 -17.81 5.84
C LEU A 255 -10.75 -17.39 4.41
N TRP A 256 -12.03 -17.15 4.08
CA TRP A 256 -12.42 -16.77 2.73
C TRP A 256 -11.92 -15.39 2.32
N GLN A 257 -11.78 -14.45 3.26
CA GLN A 257 -11.14 -13.17 2.98
C GLN A 257 -9.64 -13.33 2.65
N LEU A 258 -8.94 -14.26 3.30
CA LEU A 258 -7.54 -14.57 2.98
C LEU A 258 -7.40 -15.33 1.65
N VAL A 259 -8.33 -16.21 1.32
CA VAL A 259 -8.40 -16.84 -0.01
C VAL A 259 -8.60 -15.78 -1.09
N LEU A 260 -9.54 -14.84 -0.88
CA LEU A 260 -9.74 -13.72 -1.79
C LEU A 260 -8.48 -12.85 -1.92
N ALA A 261 -7.82 -12.54 -0.81
CA ALA A 261 -6.55 -11.80 -0.80
C ALA A 261 -5.49 -12.49 -1.68
N GLY A 262 -5.31 -13.80 -1.50
CA GLY A 262 -4.38 -14.59 -2.29
C GLY A 262 -4.75 -14.65 -3.77
N LEU A 263 -6.03 -14.84 -4.11
CA LEU A 263 -6.49 -14.85 -5.50
C LEU A 263 -6.26 -13.51 -6.19
N VAL A 264 -6.57 -12.40 -5.52
CA VAL A 264 -6.36 -11.04 -6.04
C VAL A 264 -4.87 -10.80 -6.28
N PHE A 265 -4.01 -11.17 -5.31
CA PHE A 265 -2.55 -11.05 -5.44
C PHE A 265 -2.01 -11.88 -6.61
N VAL A 266 -2.33 -13.18 -6.68
CA VAL A 266 -1.85 -14.08 -7.73
C VAL A 266 -2.36 -13.69 -9.13
N THR A 267 -3.55 -13.09 -9.21
CA THR A 267 -4.08 -12.58 -10.49
C THR A 267 -3.24 -11.42 -11.01
N GLY A 268 -2.73 -10.54 -10.14
CA GLY A 268 -1.72 -9.55 -10.50
C GLY A 268 -0.43 -10.25 -10.94
N ALA A 269 0.27 -10.84 -9.97
CA ALA A 269 1.63 -11.37 -10.14
C ALA A 269 1.79 -12.41 -11.26
N ILE A 270 0.86 -13.33 -11.43
CA ILE A 270 0.99 -14.37 -12.46
C ILE A 270 0.11 -14.05 -13.66
N GLY A 271 -1.11 -13.58 -13.42
CA GLY A 271 -2.08 -13.32 -14.47
C GLY A 271 -1.65 -12.17 -15.38
N LEU A 272 -1.36 -11.01 -14.80
CA LEU A 272 -1.03 -9.80 -15.57
C LEU A 272 0.40 -9.80 -16.09
N GLU A 273 1.37 -10.36 -15.35
CA GLU A 273 2.70 -10.59 -15.92
C GLU A 273 2.68 -11.53 -17.13
N THR A 274 1.80 -12.53 -17.14
CA THR A 274 1.64 -13.39 -18.33
C THR A 274 1.09 -12.57 -19.50
N VAL A 275 0.13 -11.67 -19.26
CA VAL A 275 -0.36 -10.74 -20.30
C VAL A 275 0.78 -9.84 -20.79
N GLU A 276 1.59 -9.31 -19.89
CA GLU A 276 2.77 -8.51 -20.22
C GLU A 276 3.76 -9.29 -21.08
N ALA A 277 4.16 -10.49 -20.67
CA ALA A 277 5.08 -11.34 -21.41
C ALA A 277 4.59 -11.65 -22.82
N ASN A 278 3.28 -11.84 -23.02
CA ASN A 278 2.70 -12.01 -24.35
C ASN A 278 2.73 -10.71 -25.17
N GLY A 279 2.56 -9.55 -24.54
CA GLY A 279 2.72 -8.24 -25.17
C GLY A 279 4.15 -7.99 -25.62
N VAL A 280 5.12 -8.20 -24.72
CA VAL A 280 6.56 -8.07 -24.98
C VAL A 280 7.02 -9.05 -26.06
N ALA A 281 6.52 -10.29 -26.06
CA ALA A 281 6.85 -11.26 -27.11
C ALA A 281 6.39 -10.82 -28.52
N ARG A 282 5.40 -9.92 -28.63
CA ARG A 282 4.86 -9.42 -29.91
C ARG A 282 5.46 -8.10 -30.35
N LEU A 283 5.66 -7.17 -29.41
CA LEU A 283 6.04 -5.79 -29.68
C LEU A 283 7.41 -5.43 -29.11
N GLY A 284 8.12 -6.38 -28.50
CA GLY A 284 9.37 -6.13 -27.78
C GLY A 284 9.18 -5.19 -26.58
N ASP A 285 10.25 -4.52 -26.19
CA ASP A 285 10.25 -3.56 -25.07
C ASP A 285 9.33 -2.34 -25.35
N GLU A 286 8.96 -2.09 -26.61
CA GLU A 286 8.00 -1.02 -26.97
C GLU A 286 6.62 -1.26 -26.33
N TRP A 287 6.22 -2.52 -26.06
CA TRP A 287 4.99 -2.85 -25.35
C TRP A 287 4.84 -2.04 -24.05
N LEU A 288 5.91 -1.96 -23.28
CA LEU A 288 5.95 -1.27 -21.98
C LEU A 288 5.76 0.23 -22.13
N THR A 289 5.96 0.80 -23.33
CA THR A 289 5.71 2.23 -23.58
C THR A 289 4.30 2.50 -24.10
N THR A 290 3.55 1.47 -24.50
CA THR A 290 2.17 1.62 -24.98
C THR A 290 1.22 1.94 -23.84
N THR A 291 0.11 2.64 -24.15
CA THR A 291 -0.96 2.90 -23.16
C THR A 291 -1.52 1.61 -22.56
N LEU A 292 -1.64 0.55 -23.36
CA LEU A 292 -2.15 -0.74 -22.89
C LEU A 292 -1.17 -1.45 -21.97
N GLY A 293 0.12 -1.53 -22.32
CA GLY A 293 1.15 -2.10 -21.45
C GLY A 293 1.26 -1.35 -20.12
N GLN A 294 1.21 -0.01 -20.15
CA GLN A 294 1.19 0.82 -18.96
C GLN A 294 -0.05 0.59 -18.08
N PHE A 295 -1.21 0.32 -18.68
CA PHE A 295 -2.43 -0.01 -17.95
C PHE A 295 -2.36 -1.41 -17.32
N VAL A 296 -1.78 -2.39 -18.03
CA VAL A 296 -1.52 -3.73 -17.49
C VAL A 296 -0.63 -3.64 -16.25
N LEU A 297 0.51 -2.95 -16.36
CA LEU A 297 1.45 -2.74 -15.27
C LEU A 297 0.80 -2.06 -14.05
N LEU A 298 0.04 -0.98 -14.26
CA LEU A 298 -0.68 -0.32 -13.16
C LEU A 298 -1.70 -1.25 -12.49
N THR A 299 -2.38 -2.09 -13.29
CA THR A 299 -3.39 -3.01 -12.78
C THR A 299 -2.75 -4.15 -12.00
N GLU A 300 -1.59 -4.66 -12.46
CA GLU A 300 -0.78 -5.68 -11.79
C GLU A 300 -0.39 -5.25 -10.38
N GLU A 301 0.35 -4.16 -10.29
CA GLU A 301 0.76 -3.50 -9.05
C GLU A 301 -0.44 -3.22 -8.13
N SER A 302 -1.56 -2.81 -8.72
CA SER A 302 -2.76 -2.51 -7.96
C SER A 302 -3.43 -3.76 -7.38
N LEU A 303 -3.49 -4.86 -8.13
CA LEU A 303 -4.05 -6.11 -7.64
C LEU A 303 -3.17 -6.72 -6.56
N GLU A 304 -1.85 -6.69 -6.71
CA GLU A 304 -0.93 -7.20 -5.69
C GLU A 304 -1.08 -6.45 -4.37
N THR A 305 -0.95 -5.13 -4.40
CA THR A 305 -1.09 -4.29 -3.20
C THR A 305 -2.51 -4.34 -2.61
N LEU A 306 -3.55 -4.55 -3.43
CA LEU A 306 -4.92 -4.76 -2.93
C LEU A 306 -5.04 -6.11 -2.20
N GLY A 307 -4.46 -7.18 -2.75
CA GLY A 307 -4.42 -8.49 -2.09
C GLY A 307 -3.76 -8.41 -0.71
N VAL A 308 -2.62 -7.73 -0.62
CA VAL A 308 -1.93 -7.48 0.65
C VAL A 308 -2.79 -6.64 1.61
N THR A 309 -3.50 -5.62 1.10
CA THR A 309 -4.40 -4.78 1.92
C THR A 309 -5.51 -5.61 2.56
N ILE A 310 -6.13 -6.53 1.81
CA ILE A 310 -7.16 -7.42 2.35
C ILE A 310 -6.58 -8.28 3.49
N ALA A 311 -5.37 -8.84 3.31
CA ALA A 311 -4.69 -9.60 4.35
C ALA A 311 -4.40 -8.76 5.61
N VAL A 312 -3.91 -7.52 5.44
CA VAL A 312 -3.70 -6.56 6.55
C VAL A 312 -4.98 -6.32 7.33
N VAL A 313 -6.10 -6.09 6.66
CA VAL A 313 -7.42 -5.89 7.30
C VAL A 313 -7.80 -7.12 8.14
N VAL A 314 -7.62 -8.33 7.61
CA VAL A 314 -7.92 -9.57 8.34
C VAL A 314 -7.04 -9.70 9.59
N PHE A 315 -5.72 -9.50 9.46
CA PHE A 315 -4.78 -9.63 10.58
C PHE A 315 -5.01 -8.57 11.66
N ALA A 316 -5.20 -7.32 11.26
CA ALA A 316 -5.47 -6.22 12.18
C ALA A 316 -6.77 -6.44 12.96
N LYS A 317 -7.85 -6.83 12.26
CA LYS A 317 -9.14 -7.17 12.88
C LYS A 317 -8.97 -8.28 13.90
N HIS A 318 -8.33 -9.39 13.52
CA HIS A 318 -8.12 -10.53 14.40
C HIS A 318 -7.34 -10.13 15.65
N ARG A 319 -6.21 -9.43 15.47
CA ARG A 319 -5.38 -8.92 16.57
C ARG A 319 -6.20 -8.08 17.57
N TRP A 320 -6.97 -7.10 17.09
CA TRP A 320 -7.75 -6.24 17.98
C TRP A 320 -8.90 -6.97 18.67
N GLN A 321 -9.55 -7.93 18.00
CA GLN A 321 -10.56 -8.77 18.63
C GLN A 321 -9.97 -9.60 19.78
N ARG A 322 -8.79 -10.18 19.58
CA ARG A 322 -8.09 -10.97 20.61
C ARG A 322 -7.64 -10.11 21.79
N LEU A 323 -7.16 -8.90 21.53
CA LEU A 323 -6.82 -7.95 22.59
C LEU A 323 -8.05 -7.50 23.38
N ALA A 324 -9.19 -7.25 22.72
CA ALA A 324 -10.43 -6.87 23.39
C ALA A 324 -11.03 -8.01 24.24
N ALA A 325 -10.81 -9.27 23.84
CA ALA A 325 -11.27 -10.44 24.57
C ALA A 325 -10.33 -10.88 25.72
N SER A 326 -9.10 -10.37 25.76
CA SER A 326 -8.14 -10.74 26.81
C SER A 326 -8.51 -10.02 28.11
N PRO A 327 -8.64 -10.73 29.25
CA PRO A 327 -8.89 -10.07 30.53
C PRO A 327 -7.76 -9.09 30.86
N PRO A 328 -8.03 -8.01 31.62
CA PRO A 328 -6.99 -7.09 32.07
C PRO A 328 -5.90 -7.91 32.77
N ARG A 329 -4.65 -7.80 32.32
CA ARG A 329 -3.54 -8.35 33.08
C ARG A 329 -3.49 -7.55 34.37
N ILE A 330 -3.99 -8.13 35.46
CA ILE A 330 -3.70 -7.63 36.79
C ILE A 330 -2.19 -7.69 36.90
N ALA A 331 -1.53 -6.53 36.93
CA ALA A 331 -0.09 -6.47 37.13
C ALA A 331 0.17 -7.16 38.46
N SER A 332 0.72 -8.38 38.42
CA SER A 332 1.24 -9.04 39.60
C SER A 332 2.39 -8.16 40.08
N ALA A 333 2.13 -7.43 41.17
CA ALA A 333 3.05 -6.52 41.82
C ALA A 333 4.32 -7.25 42.28
#